data_AF-A0A3D0SL03-F1
#
_entry.id   AF-A0A3D0SL03-F1
#
_cell.length_a   1.000
_cell.length_b   1.000
_cell.length_c   1.000
_cell.angle_alpha   90.00
_cell.angle_beta   90.00
_cell.angle_gamma   90.00
#
_symmetry.space_group_name_H-M   'P 1'
#
loop_
_entity.id
_entity.type
_entity.pdbx_description
1 polymer ?
#
loop_
_entity_poly.entity_id
_entity_poly.type
_entity_poly.pdbx_seq_one_letter_code
_entity_poly.pdbx_strand_id
1 'polypeptide(L)'
;PLFYGSFSYLLQRLGGRFPCVVIPGINSVSAAGAAAAIPLITGEQRLTVIPATAGDEALRQALLSSDSVAILKPGRHRPRLLELLRETGRTEDVLYIEQASRPAERIVKRFEDIP
;
A
#
# COMPACT_ATOMS: atom_id res chain seq x y z
N PRO A 1 4.39 -11.15 8.11
CA PRO A 1 3.38 -12.24 7.97
C PRO A 1 1.92 -11.83 8.24
N LEU A 2 1.68 -10.96 9.24
CA LEU A 2 0.32 -10.61 9.69
C LEU A 2 -0.26 -9.32 9.08
N PHE A 3 0.44 -8.69 8.14
CA PHE A 3 -0.02 -7.49 7.45
C PHE A 3 -0.46 -7.82 6.03
N TYR A 4 -1.78 -7.94 5.80
CA TYR A 4 -2.40 -8.36 4.53
C TYR A 4 -1.83 -9.67 3.92
N GLY A 5 -1.26 -10.53 4.77
CA GLY A 5 -0.62 -11.80 4.41
C GLY A 5 -1.50 -13.02 4.69
N SER A 6 -1.42 -14.02 3.82
CA SER A 6 -2.24 -15.25 3.89
C SER A 6 -1.90 -16.15 5.07
N PHE A 7 -0.73 -16.02 5.68
CA PHE A 7 -0.35 -16.78 6.88
C PHE A 7 -1.32 -16.58 8.05
N SER A 8 -1.97 -15.40 8.14
CA SER A 8 -2.98 -15.11 9.17
C SER A 8 -4.09 -16.16 9.23
N TYR A 9 -4.53 -16.66 8.08
CA TYR A 9 -5.54 -17.71 7.97
C TYR A 9 -5.08 -19.07 8.51
N LEU A 10 -3.79 -19.38 8.39
CA LEU A 10 -3.20 -20.59 8.97
C LEU A 10 -3.04 -20.44 10.47
N LEU A 11 -2.51 -19.30 10.93
CA LEU A 11 -2.38 -19.00 12.35
C LEU A 11 -3.72 -19.12 13.09
N GLN A 12 -4.81 -18.60 12.52
CA GLN A 12 -6.15 -18.71 13.10
C GLN A 12 -6.62 -20.17 13.23
N ARG A 13 -6.30 -21.03 12.25
CA ARG A 13 -6.78 -22.44 12.22
C ARG A 13 -5.88 -23.39 13.02
N LEU A 14 -4.59 -23.10 13.09
CA LEU A 14 -3.57 -24.03 13.59
C LEU A 14 -2.87 -23.55 14.86
N GLY A 15 -2.88 -22.25 15.15
CA GLY A 15 -2.10 -21.67 16.26
C GLY A 15 -2.53 -22.15 17.65
N GLY A 16 -3.78 -22.59 17.81
CA GLY A 16 -4.25 -23.24 19.04
C GLY A 16 -3.99 -24.75 19.11
N ARG A 17 -3.52 -25.37 18.02
CA ARG A 17 -3.33 -26.83 17.90
C ARG A 17 -1.86 -27.24 17.84
N PHE A 18 -1.00 -26.36 17.35
CA PHE A 18 0.41 -26.61 17.16
C PHE A 18 1.23 -25.38 17.59
N PRO A 19 2.46 -25.56 18.11
CA PRO A 19 3.36 -24.46 18.36
C PRO A 19 3.57 -23.63 17.08
N CYS A 20 3.21 -22.35 17.14
CA CYS A 20 3.33 -21.41 16.04
C CYS A 20 4.04 -20.15 16.52
N VAL A 21 5.05 -19.71 15.76
CA VAL A 21 5.80 -18.47 16.05
C VAL A 21 5.67 -17.54 14.86
N VAL A 22 5.38 -16.27 15.13
CA VAL A 22 5.31 -15.21 14.12
C VAL A 22 6.61 -14.42 14.15
N ILE A 23 7.40 -14.51 13.08
CA ILE A 23 8.60 -13.69 12.90
C ILE A 23 8.23 -12.45 12.08
N PRO A 24 8.41 -11.22 12.61
CA PRO A 24 8.14 -10.00 11.84
C PRO A 24 9.12 -9.87 10.68
N GLY A 25 8.73 -9.08 9.67
CA GLY A 25 9.57 -8.79 8.52
C GLY A 25 9.24 -7.41 7.95
N ILE A 26 10.09 -6.94 7.03
CA ILE A 26 9.87 -5.66 6.34
C ILE A 26 8.65 -5.81 5.42
N ASN A 27 7.65 -4.94 5.61
CA ASN A 27 6.45 -4.94 4.78
C ASN A 27 6.68 -4.15 3.48
N SER A 28 5.80 -4.35 2.49
CA SER A 28 5.91 -3.71 1.18
C SER A 28 5.79 -2.18 1.21
N VAL A 29 5.07 -1.61 2.18
CA VAL A 29 4.90 -0.16 2.33
C VAL A 29 6.23 0.47 2.74
N SER A 30 6.87 -0.07 3.78
CA SER A 30 8.21 0.36 4.21
C SER A 30 9.27 0.15 3.13
N ALA A 31 9.23 -1.00 2.43
CA ALA A 31 10.15 -1.27 1.31
C ALA A 31 9.95 -0.26 0.16
N ALA A 32 8.71 0.10 -0.17
CA ALA A 32 8.41 1.08 -1.21
C ALA A 32 8.89 2.49 -0.84
N GLY A 33 8.69 2.93 0.40
CA GLY A 33 9.25 4.21 0.88
C GLY A 33 10.77 4.25 0.81
N ALA A 34 11.44 3.16 1.20
CA ALA A 34 12.88 3.02 1.09
C ALA A 34 13.37 3.04 -0.37
N ALA A 35 12.71 2.31 -1.26
CA ALA A 35 13.03 2.27 -2.70
C ALA A 35 12.91 3.65 -3.35
N ALA A 36 11.86 4.40 -3.01
CA ALA A 36 11.65 5.75 -3.53
C ALA A 36 12.53 6.82 -2.84
N ALA A 37 13.25 6.45 -1.77
CA ALA A 37 13.99 7.36 -0.89
C ALA A 37 13.12 8.52 -0.38
N ILE A 38 11.85 8.23 -0.04
CA ILE A 38 10.87 9.23 0.41
C ILE A 38 10.33 8.82 1.79
N PRO A 39 10.31 9.75 2.77
CA PRO A 39 9.65 9.49 4.03
C PRO A 39 8.14 9.39 3.78
N LEU A 40 7.53 8.28 4.20
CA LEU A 40 6.09 8.08 4.03
C LEU A 40 5.26 9.04 4.90
N ILE A 41 5.79 9.41 6.07
CA ILE A 41 5.22 10.39 7.02
C ILE A 41 6.33 10.91 7.93
N THR A 42 6.12 12.09 8.52
CA THR A 42 6.99 12.75 9.51
C THR A 42 6.14 13.49 10.56
N GLY A 43 6.67 13.68 11.77
CA GLY A 43 5.98 14.44 12.83
C GLY A 43 4.60 13.87 13.18
N GLU A 44 3.56 14.70 13.08
CA GLU A 44 2.17 14.36 13.41
C GLU A 44 1.35 13.83 12.21
N GLN A 45 2.01 13.59 11.06
CA GLN A 45 1.34 13.11 9.85
C GLN A 45 0.77 11.69 10.02
N ARG A 46 -0.40 11.46 9.41
CA ARG A 46 -1.13 10.18 9.47
C ARG A 46 -0.96 9.41 8.16
N LEU A 47 -0.56 8.15 8.29
CA LEU A 47 -0.49 7.19 7.19
C LEU A 47 -1.69 6.25 7.23
N THR A 48 -2.49 6.24 6.16
CA THR A 48 -3.56 5.25 5.96
C THR A 48 -3.07 4.14 5.03
N VAL A 49 -3.22 2.88 5.43
CA VAL A 49 -2.92 1.72 4.57
C VAL A 49 -4.20 0.97 4.23
N ILE A 50 -4.54 0.93 2.94
CA ILE A 50 -5.84 0.46 2.46
C ILE A 50 -5.66 -0.46 1.23
N PRO A 51 -6.38 -1.59 1.11
CA PRO A 51 -6.29 -2.42 -0.09
C PRO A 51 -7.08 -1.78 -1.23
N ALA A 52 -6.62 -1.93 -2.46
CA ALA A 52 -7.33 -1.46 -3.65
C ALA A 52 -8.71 -2.10 -3.84
N THR A 53 -9.00 -3.21 -3.14
CA THR A 53 -10.31 -3.87 -3.11
C THR A 53 -11.31 -3.21 -2.15
N ALA A 54 -10.90 -2.23 -1.35
CA ALA A 54 -11.83 -1.43 -0.57
C ALA A 54 -12.81 -0.69 -1.50
N GLY A 55 -14.00 -0.36 -1.01
CA GLY A 55 -15.00 0.39 -1.77
C GLY A 55 -14.56 1.82 -2.08
N ASP A 56 -15.15 2.42 -3.12
CA ASP A 56 -14.78 3.75 -3.61
C ASP A 56 -14.90 4.82 -2.54
N GLU A 57 -15.95 4.75 -1.72
CA GLU A 57 -16.13 5.72 -0.65
C GLU A 57 -15.01 5.64 0.40
N ALA A 58 -14.61 4.43 0.80
CA ALA A 58 -13.51 4.27 1.75
C ALA A 58 -12.17 4.76 1.17
N LEU A 59 -11.91 4.50 -0.11
CA LEU A 59 -10.71 4.99 -0.80
C LEU A 59 -10.72 6.51 -0.93
N ARG A 60 -11.85 7.10 -1.35
CA ARG A 60 -12.01 8.56 -1.47
C ARG A 60 -11.79 9.24 -0.13
N GLN A 61 -12.43 8.74 0.94
CA GLN A 61 -12.24 9.26 2.29
C GLN A 61 -10.77 9.14 2.74
N ALA A 62 -10.11 8.01 2.49
CA ALA A 62 -8.69 7.84 2.82
C ALA A 62 -7.82 8.88 2.10
N LEU A 63 -8.03 9.08 0.79
CA LEU A 63 -7.30 10.05 -0.03
C LEU A 63 -7.52 11.50 0.40
N LEU A 64 -8.73 11.85 0.85
CA LEU A 64 -9.06 13.21 1.29
C LEU A 64 -8.63 13.53 2.72
N SER A 65 -8.67 12.54 3.63
CA SER A 65 -8.53 12.79 5.07
C SER A 65 -7.15 12.45 5.67
N SER A 66 -6.29 11.78 4.91
CA SER A 66 -4.97 11.32 5.38
C SER A 66 -3.84 12.18 4.81
N ASP A 67 -2.76 12.35 5.56
CA ASP A 67 -1.57 13.04 5.05
C ASP A 67 -0.85 12.20 3.99
N SER A 68 -0.84 10.87 4.16
CA SER A 68 -0.34 9.92 3.18
C SER A 68 -1.17 8.64 3.13
N VAL A 69 -1.26 8.03 1.94
CA VAL A 69 -2.04 6.82 1.70
C VAL A 69 -1.20 5.78 0.97
N ALA A 70 -1.06 4.59 1.56
CA ALA A 70 -0.51 3.43 0.88
C ALA A 70 -1.64 2.51 0.39
N ILE A 71 -1.82 2.47 -0.94
CA ILE A 71 -2.82 1.62 -1.57
C ILE A 71 -2.19 0.28 -1.96
N LEU A 72 -2.61 -0.80 -1.29
CA LEU A 72 -2.05 -2.13 -1.49
C LEU A 72 -2.72 -2.87 -2.64
N LYS A 73 -1.92 -3.66 -3.37
CA LYS A 73 -2.37 -4.56 -4.45
C LYS A 73 -3.14 -3.81 -5.57
N PRO A 74 -2.58 -2.72 -6.13
CA PRO A 74 -3.30 -1.88 -7.10
C PRO A 74 -3.62 -2.62 -8.40
N GLY A 75 -2.71 -3.46 -8.92
CA GLY A 75 -2.92 -4.41 -10.03
C GLY A 75 -4.07 -4.09 -11.00
N ARG A 76 -5.09 -4.96 -11.04
CA ARG A 76 -6.28 -4.80 -11.91
C ARG A 76 -7.19 -3.61 -11.56
N HIS A 77 -7.04 -3.03 -10.37
CA HIS A 77 -7.84 -1.92 -9.89
C HIS A 77 -7.23 -0.56 -10.27
N ARG A 78 -6.04 -0.53 -10.89
CA ARG A 78 -5.34 0.72 -11.26
C ARG A 78 -6.20 1.71 -12.04
N PRO A 79 -6.90 1.35 -13.13
CA PRO A 79 -7.69 2.35 -13.88
C PRO A 79 -8.69 3.09 -13.00
N ARG A 80 -9.38 2.36 -12.13
CA ARG A 80 -10.31 2.92 -11.14
C ARG A 80 -9.63 3.81 -10.10
N LEU A 81 -8.44 3.43 -9.64
CA LEU A 81 -7.67 4.23 -8.68
C LEU A 81 -7.16 5.53 -9.30
N LEU A 82 -6.76 5.52 -10.58
CA LEU A 82 -6.32 6.72 -11.29
C LEU A 82 -7.46 7.75 -11.37
N GLU A 83 -8.70 7.33 -11.60
CA GLU A 83 -9.85 8.24 -11.54
C GLU A 83 -10.07 8.80 -10.13
N LEU A 84 -10.02 7.96 -9.09
CA LEU A 84 -10.15 8.44 -7.71
C LEU A 84 -9.03 9.43 -7.31
N LEU A 85 -7.80 9.23 -7.80
CA LEU A 85 -6.69 10.16 -7.59
C LEU A 85 -6.95 11.50 -8.29
N ARG A 86 -7.52 11.51 -9.50
CA ARG A 86 -7.95 12.74 -10.19
C ARG A 86 -9.04 13.45 -9.40
N GLU A 87 -10.09 12.73 -9.01
CA GLU A 87 -11.22 13.29 -8.26
C GLU A 87 -10.81 13.92 -6.92
N THR A 88 -9.79 13.37 -6.28
CA THR A 88 -9.32 13.81 -4.95
C THR A 88 -8.14 14.77 -5.02
N GLY A 89 -7.69 15.15 -6.21
CA GLY A 89 -6.58 16.10 -6.39
C GLY A 89 -5.20 15.56 -5.99
N ARG A 90 -5.03 14.23 -6.00
CA ARG A 90 -3.79 13.51 -5.61
C ARG A 90 -2.90 13.12 -6.79
N THR A 91 -3.04 13.81 -7.91
CA THR A 91 -2.26 13.52 -9.14
C THR A 91 -0.82 14.03 -9.04
N GLU A 92 -0.56 15.05 -8.22
CA GLU A 92 0.76 15.67 -8.08
C GLU A 92 1.66 15.00 -7.04
N ASP A 93 1.08 14.22 -6.11
CA ASP A 93 1.77 13.64 -4.96
C ASP A 93 1.68 12.10 -4.91
N VAL A 94 1.47 11.47 -6.06
CA VAL A 94 1.35 10.01 -6.20
C VAL A 94 2.63 9.37 -6.73
N LEU A 95 2.93 8.19 -6.19
CA LEU A 95 4.02 7.32 -6.65
C LEU A 95 3.48 5.93 -6.95
N TYR A 96 3.86 5.39 -8.11
CA TYR A 96 3.61 4.00 -8.45
C TYR A 96 4.89 3.19 -8.33
N ILE A 97 4.85 2.13 -7.52
CA ILE A 97 6.01 1.32 -7.20
C ILE A 97 5.66 -0.16 -7.40
N GLU A 98 6.39 -0.82 -8.28
CA GLU A 98 6.30 -2.26 -8.53
C GLU A 98 7.56 -2.95 -8.05
N GLN A 99 7.38 -4.15 -7.48
CA GLN A 99 8.48 -5.06 -7.15
C GLN A 99 9.61 -4.40 -6.33
N ALA A 100 9.26 -3.52 -5.38
CA ALA A 100 10.21 -2.89 -4.48
C ALA A 100 11.18 -3.91 -3.88
N SER A 101 12.46 -3.53 -3.80
CA SER A 101 13.61 -4.33 -3.36
C SER A 101 13.91 -5.58 -4.19
N ARG A 102 13.38 -5.70 -5.42
CA ARG A 102 13.67 -6.80 -6.34
C ARG A 102 14.42 -6.29 -7.58
N PRO A 103 15.11 -7.16 -8.35
CA PRO A 103 15.82 -6.73 -9.57
C PRO A 103 14.94 -6.05 -10.63
N ALA A 104 13.63 -6.36 -10.64
CA ALA A 104 12.65 -5.76 -11.54
C ALA A 104 11.87 -4.59 -10.88
N GLU A 105 12.46 -3.95 -9.87
CA GLU A 105 11.90 -2.76 -9.24
C GLU A 105 11.63 -1.66 -10.28
N ARG A 106 10.44 -1.07 -10.21
CA ARG A 106 10.06 0.06 -11.07
C ARG A 106 9.36 1.12 -10.23
N ILE A 107 9.83 2.36 -10.36
CA ILE A 107 9.27 3.52 -9.69
C ILE A 107 8.84 4.52 -10.77
N VAL A 108 7.57 4.91 -10.74
CA VAL A 108 6.99 5.90 -11.64
C VAL A 108 6.49 7.08 -10.80
N LYS A 109 7.00 8.27 -11.11
CA LYS A 109 6.76 9.50 -10.33
C LYS A 109 5.75 10.45 -10.96
N ARG A 110 5.56 10.36 -12.29
CA ARG A 110 4.57 11.19 -12.99
C ARG A 110 3.29 10.40 -13.13
N PHE A 111 2.17 11.00 -12.74
CA PHE A 111 0.85 10.36 -12.79
C PHE A 111 0.50 9.85 -14.20
N GLU A 112 0.81 10.61 -15.24
CA GLU A 112 0.54 10.25 -16.64
C GLU A 112 1.36 9.05 -17.15
N ASP A 113 2.44 8.68 -16.47
CA ASP A 113 3.28 7.53 -16.83
C ASP A 113 2.86 6.23 -16.11
N ILE A 114 1.86 6.30 -15.20
CA ILE A 114 1.41 5.14 -14.43
C ILE A 114 0.70 4.15 -15.38
N PRO A 115 1.13 2.87 -15.43
CA PRO A 115 0.59 1.86 -16.35
C PRO A 115 -0.74 1.22 -15.88
#